data_AF-A0AA86NJJ9-F1
#
_entry.id   AF-A0AA86NJJ9-F1
#
_cell.length_a   1.000
_cell.length_b   1.000
_cell.length_c   1.000
_cell.angle_alpha   90.00
_cell.angle_beta   90.00
_cell.angle_gamma   90.00
#
_symmetry.space_group_name_H-M   'P 1'
#
loop_
_entity.id
_entity.type
_entity.pdbx_description
1 polymer ?
#
loop_
_entity_poly.entity_id
_entity_poly.type
_entity_poly.pdbx_seq_one_letter_code
_entity_poly.pdbx_strand_id
1 'polypeptide(L)'
;MLTQLQLSKFEEVLCLTVGQISNLKLQSNEQVYKELQALNIKQKKGIWNIVAQQIGSTQEQVHDYYFNTWSLQFYEDAGPYRQFLHKQLIKSLETLSYKEAIQHSLTQFRLKYPNNKCNERKIYQILYQHVPKDIIELNKTKEISIFENLAFQKAINKFQ
;
A
#
# COMPACT_ATOMS: atom_id res chain seq x y z
N MET A 1 13.30 -15.90 -4.73
CA MET A 1 13.67 -14.56 -5.25
C MET A 1 14.13 -14.76 -6.69
N LEU A 2 13.77 -13.85 -7.60
CA LEU A 2 14.18 -13.93 -9.02
C LEU A 2 15.67 -13.64 -9.18
N THR A 3 16.32 -14.28 -10.15
CA THR A 3 17.71 -14.02 -10.53
C THR A 3 17.81 -12.75 -11.40
N GLN A 4 19.01 -12.17 -11.53
CA GLN A 4 19.21 -10.98 -12.38
C GLN A 4 18.77 -11.20 -13.84
N LEU A 5 19.03 -12.38 -14.39
CA LEU A 5 18.58 -12.76 -15.72
C LEU A 5 17.05 -12.80 -15.81
N GLN A 6 16.38 -13.36 -14.80
CA GLN A 6 14.91 -13.40 -14.73
C GLN A 6 14.30 -12.00 -14.60
N LEU A 7 14.94 -11.11 -13.82
CA LEU A 7 14.51 -9.72 -13.68
C LEU A 7 14.57 -8.97 -15.01
N SER A 8 15.65 -9.14 -15.79
CA SER A 8 15.76 -8.49 -17.11
C SER A 8 14.67 -8.94 -18.10
N LYS A 9 14.25 -10.20 -18.02
CA LYS A 9 13.20 -10.77 -18.88
C LYS A 9 11.80 -10.46 -18.39
N PHE A 10 11.62 -10.21 -17.09
CA PHE A 10 10.31 -9.99 -16.49
C PHE A 10 9.55 -8.85 -17.17
N GLU A 11 10.19 -7.71 -17.40
CA GLU A 11 9.53 -6.52 -17.97
C GLU A 11 9.11 -6.76 -19.42
N GLU A 12 9.97 -7.36 -20.22
CA GLU A 12 9.70 -7.72 -21.62
C GLU A 12 8.52 -8.68 -21.72
N VAL A 13 8.56 -9.78 -20.95
CA VAL A 13 7.52 -10.80 -20.93
C VAL A 13 6.19 -10.24 -20.42
N LEU A 14 6.22 -9.42 -19.37
CA LEU A 14 5.03 -8.76 -18.84
C LEU A 14 4.43 -7.81 -19.88
N CYS A 15 5.25 -7.02 -20.56
CA CYS A 15 4.83 -6.10 -21.61
C CYS A 15 4.13 -6.85 -22.76
N LEU A 16 4.74 -7.94 -23.25
CA LEU A 16 4.15 -8.77 -24.31
C LEU A 16 2.83 -9.41 -23.85
N THR A 17 2.80 -9.96 -22.64
CA THR A 17 1.62 -10.64 -22.10
C THR A 17 0.44 -9.68 -21.94
N VAL A 18 0.66 -8.51 -21.33
CA VAL A 18 -0.39 -7.50 -21.14
C VAL A 18 -0.81 -6.92 -22.48
N GLY A 19 0.14 -6.62 -23.38
CA GLY A 19 -0.17 -6.11 -24.71
C GLY A 19 -1.03 -7.08 -25.54
N GLN A 20 -0.77 -8.38 -25.45
CA GLN A 20 -1.59 -9.41 -26.09
C GLN A 20 -3.01 -9.47 -25.52
N ILE A 21 -3.16 -9.43 -24.19
CA ILE A 21 -4.49 -9.48 -23.53
C ILE A 21 -5.33 -8.25 -23.85
N SER A 22 -4.70 -7.08 -23.93
CA SER A 22 -5.38 -5.81 -24.21
C SER A 22 -5.49 -5.48 -25.69
N ASN A 23 -4.86 -6.28 -26.57
CA ASN A 23 -4.69 -5.98 -27.99
C ASN A 23 -4.07 -4.59 -28.24
N LEU A 24 -3.06 -4.24 -27.45
CA LEU A 24 -2.35 -2.96 -27.51
C LEU A 24 -0.83 -3.18 -27.67
N LYS A 25 -0.19 -2.31 -28.44
CA LYS A 25 1.28 -2.24 -28.48
C LYS A 25 1.77 -1.29 -27.39
N LEU A 26 2.21 -1.86 -26.29
CA LEU A 26 2.75 -1.11 -25.15
C LEU A 26 4.23 -0.79 -25.39
N GLN A 27 4.63 0.44 -25.07
CA GLN A 27 5.96 0.99 -25.37
C GLN A 27 6.75 1.36 -24.11
N SER A 28 6.12 1.34 -22.93
CA SER A 28 6.79 1.70 -21.68
C SER A 28 6.21 0.95 -20.48
N ASN A 29 7.03 0.81 -19.43
CA ASN A 29 6.62 0.20 -18.17
C ASN A 29 5.41 0.93 -17.54
N GLU A 30 5.32 2.25 -17.70
CA GLU A 30 4.18 3.06 -17.27
C GLU A 30 2.89 2.66 -17.99
N GLN A 31 2.94 2.42 -19.30
CA GLN A 31 1.79 1.94 -20.08
C GLN A 31 1.39 0.53 -19.66
N VAL A 32 2.36 -0.36 -19.46
CA VAL A 32 2.12 -1.73 -18.96
C VAL A 32 1.43 -1.69 -17.61
N TYR A 33 1.93 -0.86 -16.67
CA TYR A 33 1.33 -0.73 -15.36
C TYR A 33 -0.10 -0.21 -15.43
N LYS A 34 -0.37 0.88 -16.17
CA LYS A 34 -1.71 1.44 -16.34
C LYS A 34 -2.69 0.44 -16.95
N GLU A 35 -2.28 -0.22 -18.01
CA GLU A 35 -3.11 -1.19 -18.71
C GLU A 35 -3.42 -2.38 -17.80
N LEU A 36 -2.40 -2.91 -17.13
CA LEU A 36 -2.57 -3.98 -16.16
C LEU A 36 -3.52 -3.57 -15.02
N GLN A 37 -3.52 -2.31 -14.55
CA GLN A 37 -4.50 -1.85 -13.56
C GLN A 37 -5.93 -1.82 -14.13
N ALA A 38 -6.10 -1.41 -15.38
CA ALA A 38 -7.40 -1.32 -16.06
C ALA A 38 -8.05 -2.68 -16.36
N LEU A 39 -7.25 -3.75 -16.49
CA LEU A 39 -7.77 -5.10 -16.69
C LEU A 39 -8.69 -5.56 -15.54
N ASN A 40 -9.81 -6.18 -15.90
CA ASN A 40 -10.70 -6.80 -14.93
C ASN A 40 -10.12 -8.11 -14.38
N ILE A 41 -10.74 -8.65 -13.31
CA ILE A 41 -10.26 -9.86 -12.63
C ILE A 41 -10.15 -11.06 -13.58
N LYS A 42 -11.08 -11.22 -14.53
CA LYS A 42 -11.07 -12.32 -15.50
C LYS A 42 -9.88 -12.20 -16.46
N GLN A 43 -9.58 -10.99 -16.92
CA GLN A 43 -8.44 -10.72 -17.80
C GLN A 43 -7.09 -10.87 -17.09
N LYS A 44 -7.02 -10.51 -15.80
CA LYS A 44 -5.81 -10.69 -14.97
C LYS A 44 -5.50 -12.15 -14.67
N LYS A 45 -6.49 -13.04 -14.75
CA LYS A 45 -6.35 -14.45 -14.39
C LYS A 45 -5.33 -15.12 -15.31
N GLY A 46 -4.27 -15.67 -14.72
CA GLY A 46 -3.26 -16.45 -15.43
C GLY A 46 -2.07 -15.65 -15.95
N ILE A 47 -2.09 -14.31 -15.90
CA ILE A 47 -0.94 -13.47 -16.31
C ILE A 47 0.34 -13.92 -15.60
N TRP A 48 0.28 -14.06 -14.28
CA TRP A 48 1.44 -14.45 -13.47
C TRP A 48 1.95 -15.85 -13.79
N ASN A 49 1.08 -16.77 -14.18
CA ASN A 49 1.48 -18.11 -14.59
C ASN A 49 2.19 -18.07 -15.94
N ILE A 50 1.67 -17.31 -16.91
CA ILE A 50 2.30 -17.12 -18.24
C ILE A 50 3.69 -16.52 -18.08
N VAL A 51 3.79 -15.42 -17.30
CA VAL A 51 5.07 -14.74 -17.07
C VAL A 51 6.06 -15.67 -16.37
N ALA A 52 5.62 -16.41 -15.35
CA ALA A 52 6.45 -17.36 -14.62
C ALA A 52 6.99 -18.49 -15.51
N GLN A 53 6.16 -19.05 -16.39
CA GLN A 53 6.58 -20.09 -17.35
C GLN A 53 7.66 -19.56 -18.31
N GLN A 54 7.49 -18.35 -18.84
CA GLN A 54 8.45 -17.79 -19.81
C GLN A 54 9.80 -17.41 -19.20
N ILE A 55 9.84 -17.02 -17.92
CA ILE A 55 11.09 -16.67 -17.24
C ILE A 55 11.68 -17.83 -16.41
N GLY A 56 11.04 -19.01 -16.39
CA GLY A 56 11.50 -20.17 -15.63
C GLY A 56 11.46 -19.96 -14.11
N SER A 57 10.35 -19.43 -13.60
CA SER A 57 10.12 -19.17 -12.16
C SER A 57 8.75 -19.71 -11.73
N THR A 58 8.41 -19.59 -10.44
CA THR A 58 7.06 -19.94 -9.95
C THR A 58 6.12 -18.75 -10.06
N GLN A 59 4.82 -19.02 -10.22
CA GLN A 59 3.79 -17.98 -10.23
C GLN A 59 3.88 -17.08 -8.99
N GLU A 60 4.08 -17.67 -7.82
CA GLU A 60 4.19 -16.95 -6.54
C GLU A 60 5.38 -15.98 -6.55
N GLN A 61 6.56 -16.41 -7.00
CA GLN A 61 7.74 -15.55 -7.05
C GLN A 61 7.55 -14.34 -7.97
N VAL A 62 6.91 -14.54 -9.12
CA VAL A 62 6.61 -13.48 -10.10
C VAL A 62 5.57 -12.52 -9.55
N HIS A 63 4.49 -13.06 -8.99
CA HIS A 63 3.44 -12.28 -8.34
C HIS A 63 4.02 -11.39 -7.22
N ASP A 64 4.79 -11.99 -6.32
CA ASP A 64 5.38 -11.27 -5.19
C ASP A 64 6.38 -10.21 -5.62
N TYR A 65 7.19 -10.51 -6.63
CA TYR A 65 8.09 -9.52 -7.21
C TYR A 65 7.33 -8.33 -7.80
N TYR A 66 6.24 -8.59 -8.55
CA TYR A 66 5.41 -7.53 -9.09
C TYR A 66 4.82 -6.63 -7.99
N PHE A 67 4.16 -7.21 -6.99
CA PHE A 67 3.45 -6.43 -5.96
C PHE A 67 4.38 -5.76 -4.95
N ASN A 68 5.51 -6.37 -4.62
CA ASN A 68 6.40 -5.85 -3.57
C ASN A 68 7.59 -5.05 -4.11
N THR A 69 7.90 -5.14 -5.41
CA THR A 69 9.04 -4.44 -6.00
C THR A 69 8.66 -3.66 -7.24
N TRP A 70 8.30 -4.34 -8.33
CA TRP A 70 8.17 -3.69 -9.63
C TRP A 70 7.06 -2.64 -9.68
N SER A 71 5.87 -2.95 -9.13
CA SER A 71 4.75 -2.00 -9.11
C SER A 71 5.00 -0.78 -8.21
N LEU A 72 5.94 -0.88 -7.24
CA LEU A 72 6.20 0.22 -6.31
C LEU A 72 6.88 1.42 -6.97
N GLN A 73 7.58 1.22 -8.10
CA GLN A 73 8.26 2.30 -8.82
C GLN A 73 7.30 3.33 -9.43
N PHE A 74 6.01 3.00 -9.55
CA PHE A 74 4.98 3.91 -10.09
C PHE A 74 4.24 4.71 -9.00
N TYR A 75 4.59 4.48 -7.74
CA TYR A 75 4.03 5.23 -6.62
C TYR A 75 5.03 6.27 -6.11
N GLU A 76 4.49 7.35 -5.58
CA GLU A 76 5.28 8.37 -4.87
C GLU A 76 5.75 7.84 -3.51
N ASP A 77 6.89 8.35 -3.03
CA ASP A 77 7.35 8.08 -1.67
C ASP A 77 6.36 8.67 -0.66
N ALA A 78 5.95 7.84 0.30
CA ALA A 78 5.06 8.24 1.39
C ALA A 78 5.81 8.93 2.55
N GLY A 79 7.14 8.83 2.59
CA GLY A 79 8.01 9.40 3.62
C GLY A 79 7.75 10.87 3.95
N PRO A 80 7.65 11.78 2.96
CA PRO A 80 7.39 13.20 3.18
C PRO A 80 6.07 13.49 3.94
N TYR A 81 5.09 12.59 3.85
CA TYR A 81 3.79 12.77 4.48
C TYR A 81 3.69 12.22 5.91
N ARG A 82 4.75 11.57 6.41
CA ARG A 82 4.78 10.90 7.72
C ARG A 82 4.35 11.81 8.85
N GLN A 83 4.90 13.03 8.93
CA GLN A 83 4.59 13.96 10.02
C GLN A 83 3.12 14.40 9.99
N PHE A 84 2.56 14.63 8.81
CA PHE A 84 1.15 14.98 8.66
C PHE A 84 0.25 13.84 9.11
N LEU A 85 0.50 12.62 8.61
CA LEU A 85 -0.27 11.42 8.96
C LEU A 85 -0.25 11.16 10.46
N HIS A 86 0.92 11.29 11.09
CA HIS A 86 1.08 11.15 12.53
C HIS A 86 0.25 12.17 13.33
N LYS A 87 0.34 13.46 12.96
CA LYS A 87 -0.43 14.53 13.64
C LYS A 87 -1.93 14.32 13.50
N GLN A 88 -2.40 13.90 12.31
CA GLN A 88 -3.82 13.61 12.10
C GLN A 88 -4.27 12.40 12.91
N LEU A 89 -3.43 11.37 13.02
CA LEU A 89 -3.75 10.18 13.81
C LEU A 89 -3.88 10.53 15.29
N ILE A 90 -2.90 11.22 15.88
CA ILE A 90 -2.96 11.66 17.28
C ILE A 90 -4.22 12.46 17.54
N LYS A 91 -4.50 13.47 16.71
CA LYS A 91 -5.69 14.32 16.83
C LYS A 91 -6.98 13.50 16.75
N SER A 92 -7.04 12.54 15.83
CA SER A 92 -8.25 11.73 15.64
C SER A 92 -8.49 10.77 16.81
N LEU A 93 -7.43 10.29 17.45
CA LEU A 93 -7.56 9.39 18.60
C LEU A 93 -8.03 10.08 19.89
N GLU A 94 -8.06 11.42 19.93
CA GLU A 94 -8.64 12.16 21.06
C GLU A 94 -10.16 11.92 21.19
N THR A 95 -10.83 11.55 20.10
CA THR A 95 -12.30 11.44 20.03
C THR A 95 -12.82 10.17 19.34
N LEU A 96 -12.00 9.48 18.55
CA LEU A 96 -12.40 8.31 17.77
C LEU A 96 -11.71 7.03 18.27
N SER A 97 -12.33 5.89 18.01
CA SER A 97 -11.65 4.60 18.18
C SER A 97 -10.45 4.49 17.25
N TYR A 98 -9.54 3.56 17.52
CA TYR A 98 -8.33 3.41 16.72
C TYR A 98 -8.60 3.15 15.24
N LYS A 99 -9.56 2.26 14.93
CA LYS A 99 -9.93 1.93 13.56
C LYS A 99 -10.54 3.14 12.84
N GLU A 100 -11.39 3.89 13.53
CA GLU A 100 -12.00 5.12 13.00
C GLU A 100 -10.97 6.22 12.82
N ALA A 101 -10.02 6.37 13.74
CA ALA A 101 -8.95 7.35 13.66
C ALA A 101 -8.02 7.12 12.46
N ILE A 102 -7.70 5.86 12.13
CA ILE A 102 -7.00 5.52 10.89
C ILE A 102 -7.80 5.96 9.67
N GLN A 103 -9.08 5.58 9.59
CA GLN A 103 -9.92 5.91 8.43
C GLN A 103 -10.13 7.42 8.29
N HIS A 104 -10.31 8.12 9.40
CA HIS A 104 -10.39 9.57 9.44
C HIS A 104 -9.08 10.20 8.96
N SER A 105 -7.92 9.73 9.45
CA SER A 105 -6.60 10.23 9.01
C SER A 105 -6.35 10.01 7.51
N LEU A 106 -6.76 8.86 6.97
CA LEU A 106 -6.70 8.57 5.53
C LEU A 106 -7.61 9.49 4.72
N THR A 107 -8.81 9.75 5.23
CA THR A 107 -9.75 10.69 4.60
C THR A 107 -9.16 12.10 4.55
N GLN A 108 -8.62 12.59 5.67
CA GLN A 108 -7.96 13.90 5.74
C GLN A 108 -6.73 13.96 4.82
N PHE A 109 -5.97 12.87 4.71
CA PHE A 109 -4.84 12.77 3.78
C PHE A 109 -5.29 12.90 2.31
N ARG A 110 -6.33 12.15 1.90
CA ARG A 110 -6.89 12.21 0.54
C ARG A 110 -7.46 13.59 0.20
N LEU A 111 -8.12 14.24 1.16
CA LEU A 111 -8.64 15.60 0.98
C LEU A 111 -7.53 16.63 0.82
N LYS A 112 -6.45 16.51 1.59
CA LYS A 112 -5.32 17.46 1.54
C LYS A 112 -4.43 17.26 0.31
N TYR A 113 -4.25 16.02 -0.12
CA TYR A 113 -3.37 15.67 -1.24
C TYR A 113 -4.15 14.88 -2.30
N PRO A 114 -5.14 15.48 -2.99
CA PRO A 114 -6.05 14.75 -3.89
C PRO A 114 -5.35 14.11 -5.09
N ASN A 115 -4.18 14.63 -5.48
CA ASN A 115 -3.41 14.13 -6.61
C ASN A 115 -2.23 13.22 -6.21
N ASN A 116 -2.10 12.88 -4.92
CA ASN A 116 -0.99 12.02 -4.49
C ASN A 116 -1.10 10.63 -5.13
N LYS A 117 0.05 10.07 -5.49
CA LYS A 117 0.14 8.70 -6.02
C LYS A 117 0.85 7.79 -5.03
N CYS A 118 0.68 8.01 -3.73
CA CYS A 118 1.31 7.14 -2.73
C CYS A 118 0.68 5.75 -2.74
N ASN A 119 1.49 4.74 -2.48
CA ASN A 119 0.99 3.40 -2.28
C ASN A 119 0.19 3.34 -0.97
N GLU A 120 -1.09 2.97 -1.05
CA GLU A 120 -2.00 2.98 0.10
C GLU A 120 -1.50 2.08 1.25
N ARG A 121 -0.95 0.90 0.93
CA ARG A 121 -0.36 0.01 1.94
C ARG A 121 0.78 0.69 2.70
N LYS A 122 1.59 1.52 2.04
CA LYS A 122 2.65 2.31 2.71
C LYS A 122 2.07 3.37 3.64
N ILE A 123 0.99 4.03 3.25
CA ILE A 123 0.30 5.00 4.11
C ILE A 123 -0.25 4.28 5.37
N TYR A 124 -0.90 3.13 5.21
CA TYR A 124 -1.31 2.31 6.34
C TYR A 124 -0.14 1.93 7.22
N GLN A 125 0.97 1.43 6.65
CA GLN A 125 2.15 1.06 7.43
C GLN A 125 2.68 2.22 8.29
N ILE A 126 2.73 3.43 7.73
CA ILE A 126 3.10 4.63 8.50
C ILE A 126 2.14 4.84 9.67
N LEU A 127 0.83 4.79 9.43
CA LEU A 127 -0.17 4.99 10.48
C LEU A 127 -0.07 3.93 11.59
N TYR A 128 0.14 2.65 11.24
CA TYR A 128 0.29 1.56 12.22
C TYR A 128 1.62 1.61 12.99
N GLN A 129 2.70 2.09 12.38
CA GLN A 129 4.02 2.18 13.03
C GLN A 129 4.07 3.24 14.13
N HIS A 130 3.26 4.29 14.02
CA HIS A 130 3.29 5.42 14.94
C HIS A 130 2.33 5.27 16.13
N VAL A 131 1.80 4.08 16.36
CA VAL A 131 0.87 3.83 17.45
C VAL A 131 1.66 3.33 18.65
N PRO A 132 1.66 4.05 19.78
CA PRO A 132 2.17 3.53 21.03
C PRO A 132 1.58 2.15 21.33
N LYS A 133 2.43 1.18 21.71
CA LYS A 133 2.00 -0.19 22.01
C LYS A 133 0.89 -0.21 23.06
N ASP A 134 0.97 0.69 24.03
CA ASP A 134 -0.02 0.88 25.10
C ASP A 134 -1.42 1.20 24.53
N ILE A 135 -1.51 1.96 23.44
CA ILE A 135 -2.79 2.27 22.77
C ILE A 135 -3.34 1.05 22.04
N ILE A 136 -2.47 0.22 21.46
CA ILE A 136 -2.86 -1.03 20.81
C ILE A 136 -3.39 -2.02 21.85
N GLU A 137 -2.74 -2.12 23.01
CA GLU A 137 -3.15 -2.99 24.12
C GLU A 137 -4.45 -2.53 24.78
N LEU A 138 -4.63 -1.22 24.98
CA LEU A 138 -5.87 -0.62 25.47
C LEU A 138 -7.05 -0.85 24.53
N ASN A 139 -6.85 -0.81 23.20
CA ASN A 139 -7.93 -1.15 22.24
C ASN A 139 -8.25 -2.65 22.21
N LYS A 140 -7.27 -3.53 22.39
CA LYS A 140 -7.51 -4.99 22.47
C LYS A 140 -8.33 -5.38 23.69
N THR A 141 -8.22 -4.62 24.77
CA THR A 141 -8.93 -4.84 26.03
C THR A 141 -10.27 -4.10 26.08
N LYS A 142 -10.60 -3.27 25.07
CA LYS A 142 -11.78 -2.40 25.10
C LYS A 142 -12.62 -2.43 23.81
N GLU A 143 -13.70 -3.22 23.89
CA GLU A 143 -15.06 -2.76 23.53
C GLU A 143 -15.60 -1.71 24.53
N ILE A 144 -14.77 -1.21 25.45
CA ILE A 144 -15.19 -0.40 26.58
C ILE A 144 -15.02 1.08 26.23
N SER A 145 -16.17 1.71 26.00
CA SER A 145 -16.58 3.05 26.44
C SER A 145 -15.51 4.16 26.40
N ILE A 146 -15.90 5.24 25.72
CA ILE A 146 -15.25 6.54 25.41
C ILE A 146 -14.59 7.28 26.61
N PHE A 147 -14.44 6.67 27.80
CA PHE A 147 -14.16 7.37 29.06
C PHE A 147 -12.81 7.14 29.77
N GLU A 148 -11.80 6.50 29.17
CA GLU A 148 -10.44 6.49 29.77
C GLU A 148 -9.45 7.38 29.02
N ASN A 149 -9.86 8.64 28.85
CA ASN A 149 -9.11 9.71 28.20
C ASN A 149 -7.82 10.11 28.96
N LEU A 150 -7.71 9.82 30.27
CA LEU A 150 -6.59 10.29 31.11
C LEU A 150 -5.26 9.53 30.93
N ALA A 151 -5.30 8.20 30.79
CA ALA A 151 -4.09 7.43 30.51
C ALA A 151 -3.61 7.66 29.07
N PHE A 152 -4.58 7.82 28.17
CA PHE A 152 -4.35 8.12 26.76
C PHE A 152 -3.73 9.52 26.56
N GLN A 153 -4.27 10.55 27.20
CA GLN A 153 -3.71 11.91 27.18
C GLN A 153 -2.30 11.98 27.79
N LYS A 154 -2.03 11.24 28.87
CA LYS A 154 -0.66 11.14 29.42
C LYS A 154 0.32 10.50 28.45
N ALA A 155 -0.12 9.51 27.66
CA ALA A 155 0.70 8.93 26.61
C ALA A 155 0.94 9.92 25.47
N ILE A 156 -0.08 10.65 25.00
CA ILE A 156 0.05 11.67 23.93
C ILE A 156 1.00 12.80 24.34
N ASN A 157 0.87 13.33 25.56
CA ASN A 157 1.68 14.45 26.05
C ASN A 157 3.17 14.10 26.19
N LYS A 158 3.55 12.82 26.14
CA LYS A 158 4.95 12.37 26.11
C LYS A 158 5.60 12.51 24.71
N PHE A 159 4.79 12.73 23.67
CA PHE A 159 5.24 12.76 22.27
C PHE A 159 5.01 14.12 21.57
N GLN A 160 4.50 15.12 22.28
CA GLN A 160 4.48 16.54 21.84
C GLN A 160 5.79 17.22 22.24
#